data_AF-A0A973SF74-F1
#
_entry.id   AF-A0A973SF74-F1
#
_cell.length_a   1.000
_cell.length_b   1.000
_cell.length_c   1.000
_cell.angle_alpha   90.00
_cell.angle_beta   90.00
_cell.angle_gamma   90.00
#
_symmetry.space_group_name_H-M   'P 1'
#
loop_
_entity.id
_entity.type
_entity.pdbx_description
1 polymer ?
#
loop_
_entity_poly.entity_id
_entity_poly.type
_entity_poly.pdbx_seq_one_letter_code
_entity_poly.pdbx_strand_id
1 'polypeptide(L)'
;MKKFTIPCDFNGVTAPFNIYIGEPSPEKHPLQYQAAWLSRERGGTIPQEVMDSFAKLHEIAKENGVSFEELCVNALGTANGKTASGSGNDST
;
A
#
# COMPACT_ATOMS: atom_id res chain seq x y z
N MET A 1 -7.54 10.54 -1.95
CA MET A 1 -6.17 10.19 -2.38
C MET A 1 -5.21 10.21 -1.20
N LYS A 2 -4.67 9.04 -0.83
CA LYS A 2 -3.68 8.82 0.23
C LYS A 2 -2.31 8.53 -0.40
N LYS A 3 -1.22 8.90 0.29
CA LYS A 3 0.16 8.65 -0.16
C LYS A 3 0.81 7.63 0.77
N PHE A 4 1.42 6.61 0.19
CA PHE A 4 2.23 5.62 0.92
C PHE A 4 3.62 5.55 0.33
N THR A 5 4.60 5.21 1.16
CA THR A 5 5.97 4.94 0.73
C THR A 5 6.24 3.46 0.90
N ILE A 6 6.57 2.78 -0.19
CA ILE A 6 6.87 1.35 -0.22
C ILE A 6 8.30 1.11 -0.70
N PRO A 7 8.96 0.03 -0.25
CA PRO A 7 10.20 -0.42 -0.87
C PRO A 7 9.91 -0.93 -2.30
N CYS A 8 10.64 -0.40 -3.28
CA CYS A 8 10.62 -0.90 -4.66
C CYS A 8 12.01 -1.38 -5.08
N ASP A 9 12.05 -2.38 -5.95
CA ASP A 9 13.29 -2.90 -6.50
C ASP A 9 13.73 -2.07 -7.72
N PHE A 10 15.01 -1.70 -7.75
CA PHE A 10 15.64 -1.03 -8.87
C PHE A 10 16.90 -1.82 -9.25
N ASN A 11 16.71 -2.90 -10.01
CA ASN A 11 17.78 -3.80 -10.46
C ASN A 11 18.54 -4.45 -9.28
N GLY A 12 17.81 -4.97 -8.29
CA GLY A 12 18.38 -5.61 -7.09
C GLY A 12 18.71 -4.64 -5.96
N VAL A 13 18.48 -3.33 -6.14
CA VAL A 13 18.62 -2.32 -5.10
C VAL A 13 17.25 -1.84 -4.66
N THR A 14 16.91 -2.07 -3.38
CA THR A 14 15.65 -1.60 -2.82
C THR A 14 15.73 -0.12 -2.46
N ALA A 15 14.81 0.70 -2.99
CA ALA A 15 14.71 2.12 -2.66
C ALA A 15 13.25 2.53 -2.39
N PRO A 16 13.02 3.56 -1.54
CA PRO A 16 11.66 4.02 -1.23
C PRO A 16 11.00 4.68 -2.44
N PHE A 17 9.76 4.29 -2.74
CA PHE A 17 8.94 4.87 -3.79
C PHE A 17 7.57 5.31 -3.25
N ASN A 18 7.13 6.49 -3.63
CA ASN A 18 5.83 7.02 -3.23
C ASN A 18 4.75 6.54 -4.20
N ILE A 19 3.77 5.80 -3.68
CA ILE A 19 2.56 5.43 -4.39
C ILE A 19 1.37 6.25 -3.88
N TYR A 20 0.43 6.51 -4.78
CA TYR A 20 -0.78 7.26 -4.51
C TYR A 20 -1.97 6.33 -4.65
N ILE A 21 -2.72 6.18 -3.56
CA ILE A 21 -3.91 5.35 -3.51
C ILE A 21 -5.12 6.26 -3.58
N GLY A 22 -5.83 6.17 -4.69
CA GLY A 22 -7.12 6.80 -4.91
C GLY A 22 -8.24 5.79 -4.82
N GLU A 23 -9.34 6.08 -5.52
CA GLU A 23 -10.41 5.14 -5.79
C GLU A 23 -10.13 4.42 -7.12
N PRO A 24 -9.65 3.17 -7.09
CA PRO A 24 -9.33 2.44 -8.32
C PRO A 24 -10.60 2.04 -9.07
N SER A 25 -10.49 1.91 -10.40
CA SER A 25 -11.55 1.28 -11.20
C SER A 25 -11.76 -0.17 -10.75
N PRO A 26 -13.01 -0.64 -10.64
CA PRO A 26 -13.31 -1.98 -10.14
C PRO A 26 -12.78 -3.11 -11.03
N GLU A 27 -12.39 -2.83 -12.27
CA GLU A 27 -11.89 -3.86 -13.20
C GLU A 27 -10.35 -3.91 -13.26
N LYS A 28 -9.66 -2.98 -12.60
CA LYS A 28 -8.20 -2.83 -12.75
C LYS A 28 -7.48 -2.98 -11.41
N HIS A 29 -6.22 -3.39 -11.50
CA HIS A 29 -5.37 -3.45 -10.33
C HIS A 29 -5.07 -2.01 -9.84
N PRO A 30 -5.19 -1.72 -8.52
CA PRO A 30 -5.08 -0.36 -7.99
C PRO A 30 -3.72 0.31 -8.27
N LEU A 31 -2.67 -0.49 -8.41
CA LEU A 31 -1.30 -0.01 -8.70
C LEU A 31 -0.87 -0.16 -10.18
N GLN A 32 -1.74 -0.65 -11.08
CA GLN A 32 -1.34 -1.05 -12.43
C GLN A 32 -0.57 0.06 -13.18
N TYR A 33 -1.14 1.28 -13.20
CA TYR A 33 -0.54 2.39 -13.93
C TYR A 33 0.74 2.91 -13.28
N GLN A 34 0.80 2.91 -11.95
CA GLN A 34 1.98 3.36 -11.20
C GLN A 34 3.14 2.37 -11.36
N ALA A 35 2.84 1.06 -11.35
CA ALA A 35 3.82 0.01 -11.64
C ALA A 35 4.37 0.13 -13.07
N ALA A 36 3.48 0.32 -14.06
CA ALA A 36 3.88 0.50 -15.45
C ALA A 36 4.75 1.76 -15.63
N TRP A 37 4.38 2.87 -15.01
CA TRP A 37 5.17 4.10 -15.04
C TRP A 37 6.52 3.96 -14.34
N LEU A 38 6.57 3.32 -13.17
CA LEU A 38 7.80 3.08 -12.42
C LEU A 38 8.80 2.27 -13.25
N SER A 39 8.31 1.22 -13.90
CA SER A 39 9.12 0.37 -14.78
C SER A 39 9.62 1.14 -15.99
N ARG A 40 8.75 1.90 -16.65
CA ARG A 40 9.10 2.63 -17.87
C ARG A 40 10.07 3.79 -17.64
N GLU A 41 9.80 4.62 -16.62
CA GLU A 41 10.51 5.90 -16.47
C GLU A 41 11.64 5.86 -15.44
N ARG A 42 11.62 4.90 -14.51
CA ARG A 42 12.65 4.78 -13.47
C ARG A 42 13.37 3.44 -13.47
N GLY A 43 13.00 2.50 -14.33
CA GLY A 43 13.56 1.15 -14.35
C GLY A 43 13.32 0.38 -13.05
N GLY A 44 12.30 0.76 -12.27
CA GLY A 44 11.97 0.14 -11.00
C GLY A 44 10.80 -0.83 -11.13
N THR A 45 10.68 -1.74 -10.19
CA THR A 45 9.55 -2.68 -10.11
C THR A 45 8.95 -2.66 -8.71
N ILE A 46 7.62 -2.71 -8.65
CA ILE A 46 6.90 -2.90 -7.39
C ILE A 46 6.99 -4.41 -7.06
N PRO A 47 7.47 -4.80 -5.86
CA PRO A 47 7.54 -6.20 -5.48
C PRO A 47 6.19 -6.89 -5.59
N GLN A 48 6.19 -8.15 -6.04
CA GLN A 48 4.95 -8.91 -6.25
C GLN A 48 4.13 -9.03 -4.96
N GLU A 49 4.79 -9.20 -3.81
CA GLU A 49 4.12 -9.25 -2.50
C GLU A 49 3.30 -7.99 -2.20
N VAL A 50 3.78 -6.82 -2.63
CA VAL A 50 3.09 -5.54 -2.44
C VAL A 50 1.91 -5.48 -3.39
N MET A 51 2.10 -5.84 -4.66
CA MET A 51 1.02 -5.92 -5.64
C MET A 51 -0.12 -6.83 -5.14
N ASP A 52 0.21 -8.06 -4.73
CA ASP A 52 -0.76 -9.04 -4.24
C ASP A 52 -1.49 -8.55 -2.99
N SER A 53 -0.79 -7.88 -2.08
CA SER A 53 -1.40 -7.30 -0.87
C SER A 53 -2.45 -6.23 -1.23
N PHE A 54 -2.13 -5.32 -2.16
CA PHE A 54 -3.08 -4.29 -2.61
C PHE A 54 -4.23 -4.89 -3.43
N ALA A 55 -4.00 -5.94 -4.23
CA ALA A 55 -5.05 -6.66 -4.93
C ALA A 55 -6.08 -7.24 -3.94
N LYS A 56 -5.60 -7.92 -2.90
CA LYS A 56 -6.45 -8.52 -1.86
C LYS A 56 -7.24 -7.46 -1.08
N LEU A 57 -6.60 -6.34 -0.71
CA LEU A 57 -7.30 -5.22 -0.07
C LEU A 57 -8.39 -4.64 -0.98
N HIS A 58 -8.16 -4.59 -2.30
CA HIS A 58 -9.13 -4.09 -3.26
C HIS A 58 -10.35 -5.01 -3.38
N GLU A 59 -10.15 -6.33 -3.36
CA GLU A 59 -11.24 -7.31 -3.32
C GLU A 59 -12.06 -7.18 -2.04
N ILE A 60 -11.42 -7.14 -0.87
CA ILE A 60 -12.10 -6.95 0.42
C ILE A 60 -12.91 -5.66 0.43
N ALA A 61 -12.35 -4.57 -0.10
CA ALA A 61 -13.04 -3.29 -0.18
C ALA A 61 -14.32 -3.37 -1.02
N LYS A 62 -14.28 -4.07 -2.16
CA LYS A 62 -15.45 -4.29 -3.01
C LYS A 62 -16.50 -5.18 -2.35
N GLU A 63 -16.06 -6.32 -1.79
CA GLU A 63 -16.97 -7.30 -1.16
C GLU A 63 -17.75 -6.70 0.01
N ASN A 64 -17.09 -5.83 0.78
CA ASN A 64 -17.69 -5.19 1.96
C ASN A 64 -18.32 -3.82 1.66
N GLY A 65 -18.17 -3.31 0.44
CA GLY A 65 -18.65 -1.97 0.05
C GLY A 65 -17.99 -0.84 0.86
N VAL A 66 -16.72 -1.01 1.25
CA VAL A 66 -15.97 -0.02 2.06
C VAL A 66 -14.97 0.75 1.20
N SER A 67 -14.57 1.94 1.66
CA SER A 67 -13.56 2.74 0.97
C SER A 67 -12.20 2.03 0.97
N PHE A 68 -11.69 1.73 -0.22
CA PHE A 68 -10.36 1.14 -0.40
C PHE A 68 -9.24 2.00 0.19
N GLU A 69 -9.35 3.32 0.08
CA GLU A 69 -8.37 4.26 0.64
C GLU A 69 -8.26 4.10 2.16
N GLU A 70 -9.39 4.12 2.86
CA GLU A 70 -9.44 3.99 4.33
C GLU A 70 -9.02 2.59 4.78
N LEU A 71 -9.39 1.55 4.03
CA LEU A 71 -8.95 0.18 4.29
C LEU A 71 -7.42 0.06 4.19
N CYS A 72 -6.80 0.67 3.17
CA CYS A 72 -5.34 0.68 3.02
C CYS A 72 -4.66 1.44 4.16
N VAL A 73 -5.20 2.59 4.59
CA VAL A 73 -4.65 3.34 5.73
C VAL A 73 -4.67 2.49 7.00
N ASN A 74 -5.77 1.78 7.26
CA ASN A 74 -5.88 0.91 8.44
C ASN A 74 -4.94 -0.30 8.36
N ALA A 75 -4.86 -0.96 7.21
CA ALA A 75 -4.00 -2.13 7.01
C ALA A 75 -2.50 -1.77 7.12
N LEU A 76 -2.08 -0.68 6.47
CA LEU A 76 -0.68 -0.23 6.45
C LEU A 76 -0.29 0.50 7.74
N GLY A 77 -1.21 1.26 8.34
CA GLY A 77 -1.02 1.86 9.67
C GLY A 77 -0.82 0.80 10.76
N THR A 78 -1.45 -0.36 10.62
CA THR A 78 -1.23 -1.51 11.51
C THR A 78 0.12 -2.20 11.24
N ALA A 79 0.58 -2.26 9.98
CA ALA A 79 1.88 -2.85 9.61
C ALA A 79 3.07 -2.02 10.11
N ASN A 80 2.96 -0.69 10.13
CA ASN A 80 3.92 0.20 10.79
C ASN A 80 3.82 0.18 12.33
N GLY A 81 2.85 -0.55 12.90
CA GLY A 81 2.54 -0.64 14.32
C GLY A 81 3.14 -1.85 15.06
N LYS A 82 4.09 -2.60 14.47
CA LYS A 82 4.89 -3.59 15.23
C LYS A 82 6.08 -2.94 15.96
N THR A 83 5.87 -1.76 16.54
CA THR A 83 6.61 -1.23 17.70
C THR A 83 5.76 -0.14 18.36
N ALA A 84 4.81 -0.55 19.20
CA ALA A 84 4.34 0.22 20.34
C ALA A 84 3.88 -0.77 21.42
N SER A 85 4.85 -1.41 22.07
CA SER A 85 4.64 -1.97 23.40
C SER A 85 4.66 -0.80 24.40
N GLY A 86 3.57 -0.62 25.14
CA GLY A 86 3.56 -0.10 26.52
C GLY A 86 3.63 1.42 26.76
N SER A 87 2.50 2.01 27.19
CA SER A 87 2.37 2.91 28.36
C SER A 87 0.88 3.16 28.55
N GLY A 88 0.18 2.50 29.48
CA GLY A 88 0.33 2.73 30.92
C GLY A 88 -0.61 3.87 31.33
N ASN A 89 -1.91 3.59 31.44
CA ASN A 89 -2.85 4.48 32.12
C ASN A 89 -2.97 4.03 33.59
N ASP A 90 -2.00 4.45 34.39
CA ASP A 90 -2.15 4.48 35.84
C ASP A 90 -2.61 5.89 36.24
N SER A 91 -3.87 6.00 36.63
CA SER A 91 -4.44 7.22 37.19
C SER A 91 -4.43 7.07 38.72
N THR A 92 -3.57 7.84 39.39
CA THR A 92 -3.75 8.17 40.81
C THR A 92 -4.49 9.50 40.92
#